data_AF-A0A7S0GKB2-F1
#
_entry.id   AF-A0A7S0GKB2-F1
#
_cell.length_a   1.000
_cell.length_b   1.000
_cell.length_c   1.000
_cell.angle_alpha   90.00
_cell.angle_beta   90.00
_cell.angle_gamma   90.00
#
_symmetry.space_group_name_H-M   'P 1'
#
loop_
_entity.id
_entity.type
_entity.pdbx_description
1 polymer ?
#
loop_
_entity_poly.entity_id
_entity_poly.type
_entity_poly.pdbx_seq_one_letter_code
_entity_poly.pdbx_strand_id
1 'polypeptide(L)'
;MYTSSPQVSAVLEELVKRQGLLIALSNRDEETLEPILSFTARYITHPRYSHLLIQVSHIVCKVYGGVVGQSASIDELLDKLRQYVKEEILLQKRFLGLMGKIDAIVNAASF
;
A
#
# COMPACT_ATOMS: atom_id res chain seq x y z
N MET A 1 -2.24 -15.41 -16.10
CA MET A 1 -2.77 -16.32 -15.08
C MET A 1 -3.12 -15.47 -13.86
N TYR A 2 -4.40 -15.12 -13.70
CA TYR A 2 -4.86 -14.19 -12.67
C TYR A 2 -4.76 -14.88 -11.31
N THR A 3 -3.69 -14.63 -10.55
CA THR A 3 -3.68 -14.92 -9.12
C THR A 3 -4.80 -14.09 -8.50
N SER A 4 -5.87 -14.77 -8.12
CA SER A 4 -7.05 -14.17 -7.54
C SER A 4 -6.62 -13.34 -6.33
N SER A 5 -6.75 -12.01 -6.40
CA SER A 5 -6.50 -11.03 -5.34
C SER A 5 -6.64 -11.54 -3.89
N PRO A 6 -7.69 -12.31 -3.52
CA PRO A 6 -7.82 -12.88 -2.17
C PRO A 6 -6.73 -13.88 -1.73
N GLN A 7 -6.12 -14.65 -2.63
CA GLN A 7 -5.11 -15.66 -2.27
C GLN A 7 -3.79 -15.00 -1.85
N VAL A 8 -3.35 -14.01 -2.62
CA VAL A 8 -2.12 -13.25 -2.33
C VAL A 8 -2.26 -12.48 -1.03
N SER A 9 -3.41 -11.84 -0.79
CA SER A 9 -3.67 -11.16 0.49
C SER A 9 -3.69 -12.12 1.68
N ALA A 10 -4.29 -13.30 1.54
CA ALA A 10 -4.32 -14.29 2.62
C ALA A 10 -2.92 -14.76 3.03
N VAL A 11 -2.03 -15.00 2.05
CA VAL A 11 -0.63 -15.37 2.33
C VAL A 11 0.12 -14.23 3.01
N LEU A 12 -0.04 -13.00 2.53
CA LEU A 12 0.57 -11.82 3.13
C LEU A 12 0.07 -11.58 4.57
N GLU A 13 -1.22 -11.80 4.83
CA GLU A 13 -1.79 -11.73 6.20
C GLU A 13 -1.16 -12.77 7.12
N GLU A 14 -1.02 -14.02 6.67
CA GLU A 14 -0.36 -15.06 7.47
C GLU A 14 1.11 -14.75 7.75
N LEU A 15 1.82 -14.14 6.79
CA LEU A 15 3.19 -13.67 6.99
C LEU A 15 3.28 -12.54 8.02
N VAL A 16 2.31 -11.62 8.02
CA VAL A 16 2.21 -10.57 9.04
C VAL A 16 1.94 -11.16 10.41
N LYS A 17 0.97 -12.08 10.54
CA LYS A 17 0.62 -12.73 11.83
C LYS A 17 1.81 -13.46 12.45
N ARG A 18 2.70 -14.03 11.62
CA ARG A 18 3.87 -14.78 12.07
C ARG A 18 5.12 -13.92 12.25
N GLN A 19 5.00 -12.60 12.09
CA GLN A 19 6.14 -11.67 12.03
C GLN A 19 7.20 -12.05 10.98
N GLY A 20 6.83 -12.88 9.99
CA GLY A 20 7.70 -13.44 8.98
C GLY A 20 7.80 -12.60 7.71
N LEU A 21 7.04 -11.50 7.62
CA LEU A 21 6.97 -10.68 6.42
C LEU A 21 8.34 -10.09 6.02
N LEU A 22 9.14 -9.64 7.00
CA LEU A 22 10.50 -9.15 6.72
C LEU A 22 11.37 -10.23 6.11
N ILE A 23 11.37 -11.44 6.70
CA ILE A 23 12.18 -12.57 6.24
C ILE A 23 11.73 -13.00 4.85
N ALA A 24 10.41 -13.09 4.62
CA ALA A 24 9.84 -13.53 3.35
C ALA A 24 10.06 -12.55 2.19
N LEU A 25 10.27 -11.26 2.50
CA LEU A 25 10.55 -10.20 1.53
C LEU A 25 12.04 -9.88 1.41
N SER A 26 12.89 -10.38 2.31
CA SER A 26 14.34 -10.19 2.25
C SER A 26 14.98 -11.10 1.20
N ASN A 27 16.11 -10.67 0.64
CA ASN A 27 16.91 -11.43 -0.34
C ASN A 27 16.13 -11.92 -1.57
N ARG A 28 15.14 -11.14 -2.03
CA ARG A 28 14.51 -11.36 -3.33
C ARG A 28 15.30 -10.63 -4.40
N ASP A 29 15.43 -11.30 -5.55
CA ASP A 29 15.90 -10.68 -6.78
C ASP A 29 14.79 -9.83 -7.43
N GLU A 30 15.16 -9.09 -8.47
CA GLU A 30 14.26 -8.22 -9.21
C GLU A 30 13.02 -8.98 -9.74
N GLU A 31 13.25 -10.14 -10.37
CA GLU A 31 12.19 -10.94 -11.00
C GLU A 31 11.14 -11.42 -9.98
N THR A 32 11.55 -11.81 -8.78
CA THR A 32 10.61 -12.27 -7.75
C THR A 32 10.02 -11.15 -6.91
N LEU A 33 10.64 -9.96 -6.90
CA LEU A 33 10.14 -8.77 -6.22
C LEU A 33 9.09 -8.01 -7.04
N GLU A 34 9.27 -7.92 -8.36
CA GLU A 34 8.37 -7.24 -9.30
C GLU A 34 6.88 -7.60 -9.10
N PRO A 35 6.46 -8.89 -9.05
CA PRO A 35 5.05 -9.23 -8.90
C PRO A 35 4.47 -8.79 -7.55
N ILE A 36 5.27 -8.76 -6.48
CA ILE A 36 4.85 -8.30 -5.16
C ILE A 36 4.65 -6.78 -5.17
N LEU A 37 5.60 -6.04 -5.74
CA LEU A 37 5.52 -4.59 -5.89
C LEU A 37 4.33 -4.19 -6.78
N SER A 38 4.16 -4.87 -7.92
CA SER A 38 3.05 -4.65 -8.84
C SER A 38 1.69 -4.90 -8.17
N PHE A 39 1.55 -6.02 -7.43
CA PHE A 39 0.36 -6.30 -6.64
C PHE A 39 0.11 -5.22 -5.57
N THR A 40 1.16 -4.85 -4.83
CA THR A 40 1.07 -3.84 -3.76
C THR A 40 0.64 -2.49 -4.33
N ALA A 41 1.33 -1.99 -5.37
CA ALA A 41 1.00 -0.73 -6.01
C ALA A 41 -0.43 -0.72 -6.58
N ARG A 42 -0.89 -1.83 -7.15
CA ARG A 42 -2.25 -1.93 -7.72
C ARG A 42 -3.37 -1.92 -6.68
N TYR A 43 -3.15 -2.52 -5.52
CA TYR A 43 -4.22 -2.75 -4.53
C TYR A 43 -4.10 -1.91 -3.26
N ILE A 44 -3.02 -1.13 -3.06
CA ILE A 44 -2.80 -0.36 -1.83
C ILE A 44 -3.92 0.65 -1.51
N THR A 45 -4.60 1.18 -2.53
CA THR A 45 -5.73 2.12 -2.40
C THR A 45 -7.06 1.42 -2.17
N HIS A 46 -7.12 0.08 -2.28
CA HIS A 46 -8.36 -0.65 -2.03
C HIS A 46 -8.59 -0.74 -0.51
N PRO A 47 -9.69 -0.20 0.05
CA PRO A 47 -9.88 -0.12 1.50
C PRO A 47 -9.73 -1.47 2.22
N ARG A 48 -10.21 -2.55 1.59
CA ARG A 48 -10.12 -3.92 2.12
C ARG A 48 -8.68 -4.41 2.32
N TYR A 49 -7.74 -3.98 1.48
CA TYR A 49 -6.35 -4.45 1.48
C TYR A 49 -5.35 -3.39 1.98
N SER A 50 -5.77 -2.12 2.05
CA SER A 50 -4.93 -0.98 2.38
C SER A 50 -4.09 -1.19 3.63
N HIS A 51 -4.68 -1.63 4.74
CA HIS A 51 -3.98 -1.83 6.01
C HIS A 51 -2.83 -2.84 5.89
N LEU A 52 -3.07 -3.97 5.21
CA LEU A 52 -2.06 -4.99 4.95
C LEU A 52 -0.96 -4.46 4.02
N LEU A 53 -1.36 -3.85 2.91
CA LEU A 53 -0.45 -3.44 1.85
C LEU A 53 0.41 -2.22 2.23
N ILE A 54 -0.05 -1.39 3.17
CA ILE A 54 0.78 -0.35 3.80
C ILE A 54 1.92 -0.97 4.62
N GLN A 55 1.66 -2.09 5.33
CA GLN A 55 2.74 -2.77 6.06
C GLN A 55 3.75 -3.41 5.10
N VAL A 56 3.24 -4.03 4.03
CA VAL A 56 4.07 -4.61 2.97
C VAL A 56 4.93 -3.53 2.30
N SER A 57 4.33 -2.41 1.89
CA SER A 57 5.08 -1.31 1.25
C SER A 57 6.15 -0.73 2.16
N HIS A 58 5.87 -0.57 3.46
CA HIS A 58 6.85 -0.09 4.42
C HIS A 58 8.07 -1.02 4.53
N ILE A 59 7.86 -2.34 4.56
CA ILE A 59 8.95 -3.32 4.59
C ILE A 59 9.73 -3.32 3.28
N VAL A 60 9.04 -3.28 2.14
CA VAL A 60 9.70 -3.22 0.81
C VAL A 60 10.59 -1.98 0.72
N CYS A 61 10.09 -0.80 1.08
CA CYS A 61 10.88 0.43 1.12
C CYS A 61 12.07 0.33 2.09
N LYS A 62 11.89 -0.33 3.24
CA LYS A 62 12.97 -0.52 4.22
C LYS A 62 14.09 -1.43 3.70
N VAL A 63 13.74 -2.54 3.05
CA VAL A 63 14.70 -3.53 2.56
C VAL A 63 15.39 -3.06 1.29
N TYR A 64 14.63 -2.50 0.35
CA TYR A 64 15.11 -2.18 -0.99
C TYR A 64 15.39 -0.68 -1.21
N GLY A 65 15.17 0.17 -0.21
CA GLY A 65 15.42 1.62 -0.32
C GLY A 65 16.86 2.00 -0.66
N GLY A 66 17.84 1.17 -0.27
CA GLY A 66 19.25 1.38 -0.60
C GLY A 66 19.68 0.96 -2.01
N VAL A 67 18.82 0.22 -2.72
CA VAL A 67 19.11 -0.28 -4.08
C VAL A 67 18.25 0.39 -5.17
N VAL A 68 17.51 1.43 -4.80
CA VAL A 68 16.77 2.30 -5.74
C VAL A 68 17.74 2.89 -6.77
N GLY A 69 17.35 2.90 -8.04
CA GLY A 69 18.20 3.34 -9.15
C GLY A 69 18.99 2.21 -9.84
N GLN A 70 18.96 0.98 -9.31
CA GLN A 70 19.64 -0.16 -9.93
C GLN A 70 18.78 -0.88 -10.99
N SER A 71 17.46 -0.73 -10.93
CA SER A 71 16.52 -1.29 -11.90
C SER A 71 15.43 -0.29 -12.24
N ALA A 72 15.30 0.02 -13.53
CA ALA A 72 14.26 0.89 -14.05
C ALA A 72 12.84 0.34 -13.84
N SER A 73 12.67 -0.98 -13.85
CA SER A 73 11.37 -1.63 -13.67
C SER A 73 10.87 -1.47 -12.23
N ILE A 74 11.75 -1.71 -11.26
CA ILE A 74 11.47 -1.55 -9.83
C ILE A 74 11.26 -0.08 -9.49
N ASP A 75 12.08 0.81 -10.04
CA ASP A 75 11.95 2.25 -9.84
C ASP A 75 10.59 2.77 -10.33
N GLU A 76 10.12 2.32 -11.50
CA GLU A 76 8.79 2.67 -12.01
C GLU A 76 7.66 2.19 -11.08
N LEU A 77 7.79 0.97 -10.53
CA LEU A 77 6.81 0.43 -9.59
C LEU A 77 6.80 1.17 -8.25
N LEU A 78 7.98 1.54 -7.73
CA LEU A 78 8.11 2.35 -6.52
C LEU A 78 7.55 3.76 -6.73
N ASP A 79 7.76 4.35 -7.90
CA ASP A 79 7.21 5.66 -8.25
C ASP A 79 5.67 5.62 -8.35
N LYS A 80 5.11 4.58 -8.97
CA LYS A 80 3.66 4.35 -8.99
C LYS A 80 3.10 4.18 -7.58
N LEU A 81 3.74 3.35 -6.76
CA LEU A 81 3.36 3.15 -5.36
C LEU A 81 3.35 4.47 -4.59
N ARG A 82 4.40 5.29 -4.75
CA ARG A 82 4.50 6.63 -4.13
C ARG A 82 3.36 7.54 -4.58
N GLN A 83 3.05 7.56 -5.88
CA GLN A 83 1.97 8.37 -6.42
C GLN A 83 0.62 7.96 -5.83
N TYR A 84 0.29 6.67 -5.86
CA TYR A 84 -0.98 6.17 -5.33
C TYR A 84 -1.16 6.45 -3.84
N VAL A 85 -0.11 6.24 -3.03
CA VAL A 85 -0.16 6.57 -1.60
C VAL A 85 -0.38 8.07 -1.38
N LYS A 86 0.28 8.93 -2.16
CA LYS A 86 0.12 10.38 -2.07
C LYS A 86 -1.30 10.83 -2.42
N GLU A 87 -1.87 10.28 -3.50
CA GLU A 87 -3.24 10.57 -3.93
C GLU A 87 -4.26 10.12 -2.88
N GLU A 88 -4.08 8.93 -2.31
CA GLU A 88 -4.94 8.40 -1.25
C GLU A 88 -4.91 9.28 0.01
N ILE A 89 -3.74 9.71 0.46
CA ILE A 89 -3.60 10.64 1.60
C ILE A 89 -4.33 11.97 1.32
N LEU A 90 -4.22 12.51 0.10
CA LEU A 90 -4.91 13.75 -0.27
C LEU A 90 -6.43 13.56 -0.29
N LEU A 91 -6.91 12.43 -0.80
CA LEU A 91 -8.32 12.07 -0.82
C LEU A 91 -8.88 11.96 0.62
N GLN A 92 -8.17 11.26 1.51
CA GLN A 92 -8.56 11.11 2.91
C GLN A 92 -8.61 12.45 3.65
N LYS A 93 -7.66 13.36 3.40
CA LYS A 93 -7.70 14.73 3.94
C LYS A 93 -8.93 15.52 3.47
N ARG A 94 -9.32 15.37 2.19
CA ARG A 94 -10.53 16.01 1.65
C ARG A 94 -11.79 15.45 2.29
N PHE A 95 -11.86 14.13 2.51
CA PHE A 95 -12.98 13.51 3.21
C PHE A 95 -13.10 14.01 4.65
N LEU A 96 -11.99 14.09 5.39
CA LEU A 96 -11.99 14.63 6.75
C LEU A 96 -12.49 16.08 6.78
N GLY A 97 -12.04 16.90 5.84
CA GLY A 97 -12.52 18.28 5.70
C GLY A 97 -14.01 18.38 5.35
N LEU A 98 -14.54 17.44 4.56
CA LEU A 98 -15.96 17.37 4.25
C LEU A 98 -16.79 16.96 5.47
N MET A 99 -16.33 15.96 6.24
CA MET A 99 -16.98 15.54 7.49
C MET A 99 -17.09 16.72 8.47
N GLY A 100 -16.01 17.47 8.70
CA GLY A 100 -16.06 18.63 9.59
C GLY A 100 -17.01 19.74 9.12
N LYS A 101 -17.19 19.91 7.80
CA LYS A 101 -18.20 20.85 7.25
C LYS A 101 -19.63 20.37 7.48
N ILE A 102 -19.88 19.07 7.30
CA ILE A 102 -21.19 18.47 7.57
C ILE A 102 -21.54 18.62 9.05
N ASP A 103 -20.60 18.31 9.94
CA ASP A 103 -20.79 18.45 11.39
C ASP A 103 -21.13 19.90 11.78
N ALA A 104 -20.45 20.88 11.18
CA ALA A 104 -20.74 22.29 11.43
C ALA A 104 -22.17 22.68 11.01
N ILE A 105 -22.65 22.18 9.87
CA ILE A 105 -24.01 22.46 9.37
C ILE A 105 -25.05 21.78 10.27
N VAL A 106 -24.85 20.51 10.63
CA VAL A 106 -25.77 19.75 11.50
C VAL A 106 -25.89 20.39 12.87
N ASN A 107 -24.77 20.83 13.46
CA ASN A 107 -24.77 21.52 14.75
C ASN A 107 -25.44 22.90 14.66
N ALA A 108 -25.23 23.64 13.57
CA ALA A 108 -25.87 24.94 13.35
C ALA A 108 -27.39 24.83 13.10
N ALA A 109 -27.86 23.70 12.54
CA ALA A 109 -29.28 23.44 12.28
C ALA A 109 -30.03 22.84 13.48
N SER A 110 -29.34 22.50 14.57
CA SER A 110 -29.93 21.94 15.80
C SER A 110 -30.31 23.00 16.84
N PHE A 111 -30.47 24.27 16.41
CA PHE A 111 -30.97 25.39 17.21
C PHE A 111 -32.40 25.77 16.82
#